data_AF-A0A662VW71-F1
#
_entry.id   AF-A0A662VW71-F1
#
_cell.length_a   1.000
_cell.length_b   1.000
_cell.length_c   1.000
_cell.angle_alpha   90.00
_cell.angle_beta   90.00
_cell.angle_gamma   90.00
#
_symmetry.space_group_name_H-M   'P 1'
#
loop_
_entity.id
_entity.type
_entity.pdbx_description
1 polymer ?
#
loop_
_entity_poly.entity_id
_entity_poly.type
_entity_poly.pdbx_seq_one_letter_code
_entity_poly.pdbx_strand_id
1 'polypeptide(L)' 'MKMSRSEEEIIGCLPKEGWISAEQLALYLNVNKETLKKNIERLGIRRIVIAGKWLISIADFERVARK' A
#
# COMPACT_ATOMS: atom_id res chain seq x y z
N MET A 1 0.30 -7.90 -14.90
CA MET A 1 -0.27 -6.67 -15.50
C MET A 1 0.78 -5.58 -15.34
N LYS A 2 1.19 -4.89 -16.41
CA LYS A 2 2.07 -3.72 -16.28
C LYS A 2 1.22 -2.55 -15.77
N MET A 3 1.62 -1.95 -14.66
CA MET A 3 1.01 -0.71 -14.16
C MET A 3 1.18 0.40 -15.20
N SER A 4 0.22 1.31 -15.25
CA SER A 4 0.30 2.50 -16.09
C SER A 4 1.31 3.49 -15.51
N ARG A 5 1.94 4.30 -16.38
CA ARG A 5 3.04 5.20 -16.03
C ARG A 5 2.68 6.21 -14.92
N SER A 6 1.41 6.60 -14.85
CA SER A 6 0.87 7.49 -13.81
C SER A 6 0.77 6.81 -12.44
N GLU A 7 0.51 5.50 -12.40
CA GLU A 7 0.52 4.73 -11.14
C GLU A 7 1.95 4.57 -10.60
N GLU A 8 2.96 4.52 -11.48
CA GLU A 8 4.38 4.49 -11.08
C GLU A 8 4.87 5.81 -10.47
N GLU A 9 4.49 6.96 -11.04
CA GLU A 9 4.85 8.28 -10.50
C GLU A 9 4.23 8.53 -9.12
N ILE A 10 3.00 8.07 -8.94
CA ILE A 10 2.27 8.09 -7.69
C ILE A 10 3.06 7.25 -6.64
N ILE A 11 3.34 5.98 -6.89
CA ILE A 11 4.09 5.17 -5.92
C ILE A 11 5.48 5.76 -5.60
N GLY A 12 6.14 6.40 -6.57
CA GLY A 12 7.45 7.06 -6.39
C GLY A 12 7.47 8.27 -5.45
N CYS A 13 6.31 8.88 -5.13
CA CYS A 13 6.21 9.98 -4.17
C CYS A 13 6.08 9.51 -2.71
N LEU A 14 5.89 8.21 -2.48
CA LEU A 14 5.90 7.67 -1.12
C LEU A 14 7.35 7.62 -0.61
N PRO A 15 7.60 7.98 0.66
CA PRO A 15 8.92 7.79 1.24
C PRO A 15 9.29 6.31 1.18
N LYS A 16 10.49 6.00 0.67
CA LYS A 16 11.00 4.62 0.48
C LYS A 16 10.95 3.76 1.75
N GLU A 17 10.96 4.42 2.90
CA GLU A 17 10.83 3.80 4.21
C GLU A 17 9.71 4.49 4.99
N GLY A 18 9.02 3.72 5.83
CA GLY A 18 7.96 4.22 6.67
C GLY A 18 6.67 3.42 6.57
N TRP A 19 5.64 3.99 7.19
CA TRP A 19 4.33 3.39 7.32
C TRP A 19 3.26 4.33 6.79
N ILE A 20 2.34 3.80 5.98
CA ILE A 20 1.19 4.55 5.48
C ILE A 20 -0.11 3.94 6.03
N SER A 21 -1.08 4.77 6.39
CA SER A 21 -2.38 4.25 6.82
C SER A 21 -3.11 3.56 5.66
N ALA A 22 -3.86 2.50 5.96
CA ALA A 22 -4.68 1.83 4.96
C ALA A 22 -5.70 2.77 4.32
N GLU A 23 -6.23 3.74 5.08
CA GLU A 23 -7.08 4.81 4.59
C GLU A 23 -6.37 5.68 3.54
N GLN A 24 -5.17 6.18 3.86
CA GLN A 24 -4.41 7.02 2.93
C GLN A 24 -3.97 6.23 1.70
N LEU A 25 -3.50 4.99 1.87
CA LEU A 25 -3.09 4.16 0.75
C LEU A 25 -4.28 3.79 -0.16
N ALA A 26 -5.45 3.51 0.42
CA ALA A 26 -6.67 3.27 -0.34
C ALA A 26 -7.09 4.48 -1.16
N LEU A 27 -7.04 5.68 -0.55
CA LEU A 27 -7.30 6.94 -1.24
C LEU A 27 -6.30 7.17 -2.36
N TYR A 28 -5.02 6.90 -2.09
CA TYR A 28 -3.92 7.13 -3.02
C TYR A 28 -4.01 6.27 -4.28
N LEU A 29 -4.32 4.99 -4.09
CA LEU A 29 -4.51 4.02 -5.18
C LEU A 29 -5.91 4.09 -5.79
N ASN A 30 -6.80 4.93 -5.25
CA ASN A 30 -8.21 5.00 -5.61
C ASN A 30 -8.90 3.63 -5.57
N VAL A 31 -8.70 2.88 -4.48
CA VAL A 31 -9.27 1.54 -4.28
C VAL A 31 -10.12 1.46 -3.02
N ASN A 32 -11.04 0.50 -2.97
CA ASN A 32 -11.80 0.22 -1.76
C ASN A 32 -10.88 -0.28 -0.63
N LYS A 33 -11.02 0.32 0.56
CA LYS A 33 -10.20 0.02 1.73
C LYS A 33 -10.30 -1.43 2.21
N GLU A 34 -11.48 -2.05 2.18
CA GLU A 34 -11.64 -3.45 2.61
C GLU A 34 -10.96 -4.40 1.63
N THR A 35 -11.10 -4.13 0.33
CA THR A 35 -10.38 -4.86 -0.71
C THR A 35 -8.87 -4.71 -0.56
N LEU A 36 -8.39 -3.49 -0.26
CA LEU A 36 -6.97 -3.27 0.02
C LEU A 36 -6.50 -4.10 1.21
N LYS A 37 -7.21 -4.07 2.35
CA LYS A 37 -6.85 -4.85 3.54
C LYS A 37 -6.76 -6.35 3.25
N LYS A 38 -7.74 -6.91 2.53
CA LYS A 38 -7.73 -8.32 2.10
C LYS A 38 -6.52 -8.64 1.22
N ASN A 39 -6.14 -7.72 0.32
CA ASN A 39 -4.96 -7.90 -0.53
C ASN A 39 -3.65 -7.81 0.27
N ILE A 40 -3.53 -6.86 1.21
CA ILE A 40 -2.38 -6.77 2.12
C ILE A 40 -2.19 -8.08 2.89
N GLU A 41 -3.28 -8.67 3.38
CA GLU A 41 -3.26 -10.00 4.01
C GLU A 41 -2.82 -11.10 3.07
N ARG A 42 -3.48 -11.22 1.92
CA ARG A 42 -3.23 -12.26 0.93
C ARG A 42 -1.80 -12.24 0.40
N LEU A 43 -1.24 -11.05 0.24
CA LEU A 43 0.12 -10.85 -0.29
C LEU A 43 1.20 -10.90 0.80
N GLY A 44 0.81 -11.08 2.07
CA GLY A 44 1.75 -11.14 3.19
C GLY A 44 2.51 -9.83 3.42
N ILE A 45 1.92 -8.70 3.05
CA ILE A 45 2.55 -7.39 3.20
C ILE A 45 2.54 -6.99 4.67
N ARG A 46 3.71 -6.60 5.18
CA ARG A 46 3.89 -6.22 6.58
C ARG A 46 2.99 -5.04 6.95
N ARG A 47 2.26 -5.21 8.06
CA ARG A 47 1.42 -4.18 8.66
C ARG A 47 1.54 -4.19 10.18
N ILE A 48 1.19 -3.07 10.80
CA ILE A 48 0.94 -2.95 12.25
C ILE A 48 -0.44 -2.33 12.47
N VAL A 49 -1.02 -2.55 13.64
CA VAL A 49 -2.30 -1.97 14.04
C VAL A 49 -2.08 -1.06 15.23
N ILE A 50 -2.40 0.23 15.08
CA ILE A 50 -2.29 1.24 16.14
C ILE A 50 -3.65 1.93 16.27
N ALA A 51 -4.23 1.91 17.48
CA ALA A 51 -5.55 2.50 17.75
C ALA A 51 -6.63 2.07 16.74
N GLY A 52 -6.64 0.78 16.36
CA GLY A 52 -7.58 0.22 15.37
C GLY A 52 -7.29 0.58 13.90
N LYS A 53 -6.30 1.43 13.64
CA LYS A 53 -5.88 1.81 12.29
C LYS A 53 -4.76 0.91 11.80
N TRP A 54 -4.85 0.51 10.54
CA TRP A 54 -3.82 -0.29 9.89
C TRP A 54 -2.77 0.64 9.31
N LEU A 55 -1.52 0.38 9.67
CA LEU A 55 -0.35 1.02 9.08
C LEU A 55 0.41 -0.04 8.28
N ILE A 56 0.64 0.24 7.01
CA ILE A 56 1.20 -0.68 6.02
C ILE A 56 2.62 -0.23 5.72
N SER A 57 3.56 -1.18 5.70
CA SER A 57 4.95 -0.90 5.35
C SER A 57 5.04 -0.55 3.87
N ILE A 58 5.55 0.66 3.57
CA ILE A 58 5.68 1.14 2.19
C ILE A 58 6.71 0.29 1.43
N ALA A 59 7.88 0.03 2.02
CA ALA A 59 8.92 -0.79 1.41
C ALA A 59 8.45 -2.19 1.02
N ASP A 60 7.67 -2.84 1.89
CA ASP A 60 7.17 -4.19 1.63
C ASP A 60 6.05 -4.20 0.59
N PHE A 61 5.22 -3.14 0.59
CA PHE A 61 4.22 -2.92 -0.45
C PHE A 61 4.88 -2.71 -1.83
N GLU A 62 5.88 -1.82 -1.94
CA GLU A 62 6.62 -1.58 -3.19
C GLU A 62 7.32 -2.85 -3.69
N ARG A 63 7.92 -3.63 -2.80
CA ARG A 63 8.58 -4.91 -3.14
C ARG A 63 7.61 -5.88 -3.82
N VAL A 64 6.36 -5.95 -3.35
CA VAL A 64 5.34 -6.80 -3.94
C VAL A 64 4.77 -6.20 -5.23
N ALA A 65 4.62 -4.88 -5.29
CA ALA A 65 4.06 -4.17 -6.45
C ALA A 65 4.98 -4.19 -7.69
N ARG A 66 6.30 -4.25 -7.49
CA ARG A 66 7.31 -4.31 -8.58
C ARG A 66 7.55 -5.72 -9.14
N LYS A 67 6.88 -6.74 -8.60
CA LYS A 67 7.05 -8.15 -8.97
C LYS A 67 6.03 -8.57 -10.03
#